data_AF-A0A670Z0Q4-F1
#
_entry.id   AF-A0A670Z0Q4-F1
#
_cell.length_a   1.000
_cell.length_b   1.000
_cell.length_c   1.000
_cell.angle_alpha   90.00
_cell.angle_beta   90.00
_cell.angle_gamma   90.00
#
_symmetry.space_group_name_H-M   'P 1'
#
loop_
_entity.id
_entity.type
_entity.pdbx_description
1 polymer ?
#
loop_
_entity_poly.entity_id
_entity_poly.type
_entity_poly.pdbx_seq_one_letter_code
_entity_poly.pdbx_strand_id
1 'polypeptide(L)'
;MKSGDQKKVFQVDGWRMAPLPGAELVKTPLQLYRYLLRCCRVLPEKNLQEHYKHTIQQSFKVHADEDSPERIQQIIKRAIQDADWVMDKYKKPK
;
A
#
# COMPACT_ATOMS: atom_id res chain seq x y z
N MET A 1 42.05 4.26 -7.34
CA MET A 1 41.29 5.51 -7.16
C MET A 1 39.88 5.28 -7.68
N LYS A 2 38.89 4.97 -6.84
CA LYS A 2 37.97 5.90 -6.14
C LYS A 2 37.39 7.01 -7.03
N SER A 3 36.17 6.81 -7.49
CA SER A 3 35.00 7.71 -7.36
C SER A 3 33.88 7.05 -8.17
N GLY A 4 32.73 6.66 -7.64
CA GLY A 4 31.99 7.30 -6.56
C GLY A 4 30.62 7.66 -7.12
N ASP A 5 29.86 6.69 -7.63
CA ASP A 5 28.44 6.87 -7.97
C ASP A 5 27.63 6.87 -6.67
N GLN A 6 27.82 7.97 -5.93
CA GLN A 6 27.07 8.28 -4.75
C GLN A 6 25.72 8.87 -5.16
N LYS A 7 24.67 8.16 -4.74
CA LYS A 7 23.42 8.72 -4.26
C LYS A 7 22.62 9.49 -5.31
N LYS A 8 21.72 8.78 -5.98
CA LYS A 8 20.38 9.34 -6.21
C LYS A 8 19.76 9.59 -4.83
N VAL A 9 19.97 10.81 -4.37
CA VAL A 9 19.27 11.43 -3.25
C VAL A 9 17.79 11.21 -3.49
N PHE A 10 17.15 10.43 -2.62
CA PHE A 10 15.70 10.36 -2.54
C PHE A 10 15.23 11.74 -2.07
N GLN A 11 14.99 12.62 -3.05
CA GLN A 11 14.31 13.90 -2.88
C GLN A 11 12.88 13.58 -2.40
N VAL A 12 12.65 13.73 -1.10
CA VAL A 12 11.37 13.48 -0.43
C VAL A 12 10.46 14.71 -0.53
N ASP A 13 10.18 15.17 -1.76
CA ASP A 13 9.22 16.23 -2.02
C ASP A 13 7.97 15.62 -2.69
N GLY A 14 6.86 15.55 -1.94
CA GLY A 14 5.52 15.62 -2.53
C GLY A 14 5.01 14.45 -3.38
N TRP A 15 5.33 13.19 -3.07
CA TRP A 15 4.70 12.04 -3.74
C TRP A 15 3.25 11.85 -3.27
N ARG A 16 2.33 12.69 -3.78
CA ARG A 16 0.90 12.32 -3.84
C ARG A 16 0.74 11.24 -4.89
N MET A 17 1.02 10.00 -4.51
CA MET A 17 0.59 8.82 -5.26
C MET A 17 -0.93 8.85 -5.24
N ALA A 18 -1.54 9.08 -6.40
CA ALA A 18 -2.99 9.14 -6.48
C ALA A 18 -3.55 7.74 -6.16
N PRO A 19 -4.38 7.59 -5.11
CA PRO A 19 -4.96 6.31 -4.77
C PRO A 19 -5.85 5.78 -5.89
N LEU A 20 -6.11 4.47 -5.88
CA LEU A 20 -7.20 3.94 -6.71
C LEU A 20 -8.52 4.59 -6.29
N PRO A 21 -9.46 4.84 -7.23
CA PRO A 21 -10.75 5.42 -6.91
C PRO A 21 -11.44 4.70 -5.74
N GLY A 22 -11.89 5.46 -4.74
CA GLY A 22 -12.59 4.94 -3.58
C GLY A 22 -11.73 4.76 -2.32
N ALA A 23 -10.43 5.07 -2.33
CA ALA A 23 -9.60 5.06 -1.11
C ALA A 23 -10.07 6.09 -0.08
N GLU A 24 -10.59 7.22 -0.53
CA GLU A 24 -11.19 8.28 0.30
C GLU A 24 -12.41 7.83 1.10
N LEU A 25 -13.06 6.74 0.68
CA LEU A 25 -14.21 6.15 1.35
C LEU A 25 -13.82 5.11 2.40
N VAL A 26 -12.54 4.72 2.47
CA VAL A 26 -12.05 3.70 3.40
C VAL A 26 -11.87 4.31 4.79
N LYS A 27 -12.84 4.04 5.67
CA LYS A 27 -12.85 4.52 7.07
C LYS A 27 -12.87 3.38 8.09
N THR A 28 -13.06 2.15 7.62
CA THR A 28 -13.21 0.95 8.49
C THR A 28 -12.25 -0.16 8.05
N PRO A 29 -11.85 -1.07 8.97
CA PRO A 29 -11.01 -2.22 8.63
C PRO A 29 -11.59 -3.08 7.50
N LEU A 30 -12.91 -3.30 7.50
CA LEU A 30 -13.58 -4.10 6.46
C LEU A 30 -13.52 -3.43 5.07
N GLN A 31 -13.69 -2.10 5.01
CA GLN A 31 -13.51 -1.35 3.76
C GLN A 31 -12.06 -1.43 3.29
N LEU A 32 -11.09 -1.32 4.20
CA LEU A 32 -9.67 -1.42 3.88
C LEU A 32 -9.35 -2.80 3.27
N TYR A 33 -9.83 -3.87 3.90
CA TYR A 33 -9.61 -5.23 3.40
C TYR A 33 -10.09 -5.40 1.96
N ARG A 34 -11.32 -4.92 1.67
CA ARG A 34 -11.91 -4.98 0.33
C ARG A 34 -11.14 -4.11 -0.68
N TYR A 35 -10.71 -2.91 -0.27
CA TYR A 35 -9.89 -2.02 -1.09
C TYR A 35 -8.57 -2.70 -1.49
N LEU A 36 -7.82 -3.21 -0.51
CA LEU A 36 -6.52 -3.84 -0.74
C LEU A 36 -6.63 -5.09 -1.63
N LEU A 37 -7.66 -5.92 -1.45
CA LEU A 37 -7.90 -7.07 -2.35
C LEU A 37 -8.22 -6.65 -3.79
N ARG A 38 -8.87 -5.49 -3.98
CA ARG A 38 -9.09 -4.93 -5.33
C ARG A 38 -7.77 -4.48 -5.95
N CYS A 39 -6.89 -3.83 -5.18
CA CYS A 39 -5.53 -3.48 -5.61
C CYS A 39 -4.76 -4.73 -6.07
N CYS A 40 -4.80 -5.82 -5.31
CA CYS A 40 -4.09 -7.05 -5.71
C CYS A 40 -4.56 -7.62 -7.05
N ARG A 41 -5.87 -7.56 -7.36
CA ARG A 41 -6.42 -8.10 -8.61
C ARG A 41 -5.94 -7.36 -9.86
N VAL A 42 -5.58 -6.09 -9.73
CA VAL A 42 -5.12 -5.27 -10.86
C VAL A 42 -3.61 -5.32 -11.07
N LEU A 43 -2.86 -5.98 -10.18
CA LEU A 43 -1.42 -6.17 -10.35
C LEU A 43 -1.12 -7.08 -11.56
N PRO A 44 -0.03 -6.82 -12.29
CA PRO A 44 0.22 -7.43 -13.60
C PRO A 44 0.56 -8.92 -13.56
N GLU A 45 1.14 -9.42 -12.47
CA GLU A 45 1.64 -10.79 -12.36
C GLU A 45 0.97 -11.56 -11.22
N LYS A 46 0.63 -12.84 -11.43
CA LYS A 46 -0.10 -13.69 -10.46
C LYS A 46 0.64 -13.90 -9.13
N ASN A 47 1.94 -14.16 -9.19
CA ASN A 47 2.84 -14.25 -8.03
C ASN A 47 2.76 -12.99 -7.14
N LEU A 48 2.69 -11.78 -7.73
CA LEU A 48 2.53 -10.54 -6.98
C LEU A 48 1.16 -10.48 -6.33
N GLN A 49 0.09 -10.86 -7.05
CA GLN A 49 -1.27 -10.89 -6.48
C GLN A 49 -1.34 -11.79 -5.25
N GLU A 50 -0.76 -13.00 -5.33
CA GLU A 50 -0.72 -13.97 -4.24
C GLU A 50 0.13 -13.49 -3.06
N HIS A 51 1.33 -12.96 -3.34
CA HIS A 51 2.20 -12.39 -2.32
C HIS A 51 1.49 -11.30 -1.52
N TYR A 52 0.93 -10.29 -2.18
CA TYR A 52 0.25 -9.20 -1.50
C TYR A 52 -1.04 -9.64 -0.81
N LYS A 53 -1.79 -10.59 -1.40
CA LYS A 53 -2.96 -11.17 -0.74
C LYS A 53 -2.59 -11.82 0.59
N HIS A 54 -1.51 -12.60 0.64
CA HIS A 54 -1.03 -13.20 1.89
C HIS A 54 -0.54 -12.13 2.86
N THR A 55 0.20 -11.13 2.41
CA THR A 55 0.65 -10.01 3.25
C THR A 55 -0.53 -9.28 3.90
N ILE A 56 -1.60 -9.00 3.14
CA ILE A 56 -2.83 -8.38 3.66
C ILE A 56 -3.46 -9.28 4.73
N GLN A 57 -3.63 -10.57 4.46
CA GLN A 57 -4.21 -11.50 5.43
C GLN A 57 -3.41 -11.56 6.73
N GLN A 58 -2.09 -11.56 6.65
CA GLN A 58 -1.23 -11.56 7.83
C GLN A 58 -1.29 -10.24 8.58
N SER A 59 -1.29 -9.10 7.89
CA SER A 59 -1.42 -7.78 8.50
C SER A 59 -2.73 -7.65 9.31
N PHE A 60 -3.85 -8.14 8.76
CA PHE A 60 -5.12 -8.13 9.50
C PHE A 60 -5.12 -9.03 10.73
N LYS A 61 -4.40 -10.17 10.69
CA LYS A 61 -4.25 -11.04 11.86
C LYS A 61 -3.44 -10.38 12.96
N VAL A 62 -2.34 -9.71 12.62
CA VAL A 62 -1.48 -9.03 13.60
C VAL A 62 -2.19 -7.87 14.31
N HIS A 63 -3.20 -7.28 13.67
CA HIS A 63 -3.98 -6.17 14.22
C HIS A 63 -5.40 -6.58 14.63
N ALA A 64 -5.68 -7.88 14.80
CA ALA A 64 -7.03 -8.36 15.10
C ALA A 64 -7.56 -7.88 16.46
N ASP A 65 -6.66 -7.71 17.44
CA ASP A 65 -6.99 -7.28 18.81
C ASP A 65 -6.86 -5.75 19.01
N GLU A 66 -6.65 -4.98 17.93
CA GLU A 66 -6.57 -3.52 18.01
C GLU A 66 -7.98 -2.89 17.99
N ASP A 67 -8.40 -2.34 19.12
CA ASP A 67 -9.72 -1.73 19.31
C ASP A 67 -9.68 -0.20 19.38
N SER A 68 -8.50 0.44 19.47
CA SER A 68 -8.42 1.91 19.53
C SER A 68 -8.82 2.52 18.18
N PRO A 69 -9.87 3.37 18.14
CA PRO A 69 -10.29 4.03 16.91
C PRO A 69 -9.17 4.82 16.25
N GLU A 70 -8.36 5.53 17.04
CA GLU A 70 -7.24 6.35 16.57
C GLU A 70 -6.17 5.49 15.90
N ARG A 71 -5.82 4.35 16.52
CA ARG A 71 -4.84 3.40 15.99
C ARG A 71 -5.34 2.74 14.72
N ILE A 72 -6.60 2.32 14.69
CA ILE A 72 -7.25 1.77 13.49
C ILE A 72 -7.18 2.78 12.34
N GLN A 73 -7.51 4.06 12.57
CA GLN A 73 -7.43 5.08 11.52
C GLN A 73 -5.99 5.30 11.02
N GLN A 74 -5.00 5.26 11.91
CA GLN A 74 -3.59 5.36 11.53
C GLN A 74 -3.16 4.17 10.66
N ILE A 75 -3.53 2.95 11.03
CA ILE A 75 -3.24 1.73 10.27
C ILE A 75 -3.88 1.81 8.88
N ILE A 76 -5.15 2.22 8.80
CA ILE A 76 -5.86 2.41 7.52
C ILE A 76 -5.13 3.41 6.64
N LYS A 77 -4.82 4.60 7.16
CA LYS A 77 -4.11 5.64 6.41
C LYS A 77 -2.76 5.14 5.89
N ARG A 78 -2.01 4.43 6.74
CA ARG A 78 -0.70 3.89 6.37
C ARG A 78 -0.81 2.81 5.29
N ALA A 79 -1.75 1.88 5.45
CA ALA A 79 -1.97 0.79 4.50
C ALA A 79 -2.40 1.31 3.11
N ILE A 80 -3.21 2.38 3.06
CA ILE A 80 -3.55 3.04 1.79
C ILE A 80 -2.31 3.65 1.15
N GLN A 81 -1.49 4.39 1.90
CA GLN A 81 -0.24 4.97 1.37
C GLN A 81 0.72 3.90 0.85
N ASP A 82 0.86 2.80 1.57
CA ASP A 82 1.71 1.67 1.16
C ASP A 82 1.16 1.01 -0.12
N ALA A 83 -0.17 0.83 -0.21
CA ALA A 83 -0.82 0.31 -1.41
C ALA A 83 -0.63 1.24 -2.62
N ASP A 84 -0.75 2.55 -2.43
CA ASP A 84 -0.56 3.53 -3.50
C ASP A 84 0.88 3.51 -4.02
N TRP A 85 1.86 3.35 -3.12
CA TRP A 85 3.26 3.15 -3.49
C TRP A 85 3.48 1.90 -4.35
N VAL A 86 2.92 0.77 -3.90
CA VAL A 86 2.99 -0.51 -4.63
C VAL A 86 2.32 -0.38 -6.00
N MET A 87 1.11 0.20 -6.05
CA MET A 87 0.34 0.29 -7.28
C MET A 87 1.06 1.11 -8.34
N ASP A 88 1.65 2.23 -7.97
CA ASP A 88 2.43 3.06 -8.90
C ASP A 88 3.70 2.36 -9.38
N LYS A 89 4.42 1.68 -8.48
CA LYS A 89 5.62 0.90 -8.83
C LYS A 89 5.35 -0.13 -9.93
N TYR A 90 4.16 -0.72 -9.94
CA TYR A 90 3.76 -1.74 -10.91
C TYR A 90 2.77 -1.23 -11.98
N LYS A 91 2.54 0.10 -12.07
CA LYS A 91 1.83 0.66 -13.23
C LYS A 91 2.69 0.39 -14.46
N LYS A 92 2.14 -0.36 -15.42
CA LYS A 92 2.79 -0.49 -16.73
C LYS A 92 2.88 0.90 -17.36
N PRO A 93 4.05 1.33 -17.86
CA PRO A 93 4.12 2.51 -18.71
C PRO A 93 3.21 2.27 -19.92
N LYS A 94 2.42 3.29 -20.27
CA LYS A 94 1.56 3.28 -21.46
C LYS A 94 2.38 3.23 -22.74
#